data_AF-A0A348UVK8-F1
#
_entry.id   AF-A0A348UVK8-F1
#
_cell.length_a   1.000
_cell.length_b   1.000
_cell.length_c   1.000
_cell.angle_alpha   90.00
_cell.angle_beta   90.00
_cell.angle_gamma   90.00
#
_symmetry.space_group_name_H-M   'P 1'
#
loop_
_entity.id
_entity.type
_entity.pdbx_description
1 polymer ?
#
loop_
_entity_poly.entity_id
_entity_poly.type
_entity_poly.pdbx_seq_one_letter_code
_entity_poly.pdbx_strand_id
1 'polypeptide(L)'
;MIKTGQIMIQEGLVSPGDVSLALDIQKKNKSNGFKHGSHLLGMILCQLNLITPLENFYVLKKHHKLISVMDRLCEGKTATRSRLEKIKAEAERKAIPFISFLLEKQIIPKARLQQVLFDLFGTPLRSVSDILFDQTCRKDLIAVIDRELAKKSSIIPLHLSGNILTIGLTDPDNLLFVRNLDLKFPQYRFFPVFISFSDFKGFYPILYPKVKPTLSAPILIQHPSTAKSAGPEAISNPKLDKHLIARLFIQYETLRLGHEPRNNNETYNYRLALFADFIRDSYYKITAQSGCKTIHFYVRQQGGRAMVIAKPADKSRNGSEGLVITSAT
;
A
#
# COMPACT_ATOMS: atom_id res chain seq x y z
N MET A 1 -9.07 -26.77 28.11
CA MET A 1 -8.38 -25.73 27.30
C MET A 1 -8.50 -26.11 25.83
N ILE A 2 -9.10 -25.27 24.98
CA ILE A 2 -9.31 -25.57 23.54
C ILE A 2 -7.96 -25.56 22.82
N LYS A 3 -7.71 -26.57 21.96
CA LYS A 3 -6.47 -26.70 21.19
C LYS A 3 -6.50 -25.79 19.95
N THR A 4 -5.34 -25.30 19.50
CA THR A 4 -5.23 -24.41 18.32
C THR A 4 -5.97 -24.93 17.09
N GLY A 5 -5.86 -26.22 16.76
CA GLY A 5 -6.56 -26.79 15.60
C GLY A 5 -8.09 -26.71 15.72
N GLN A 6 -8.64 -26.92 16.92
CA GLN A 6 -10.09 -26.80 17.16
C GLN A 6 -10.56 -25.35 16.99
N ILE A 7 -9.75 -24.39 17.44
CA ILE A 7 -10.05 -22.96 17.27
C ILE A 7 -10.12 -22.60 15.78
N MET A 8 -9.17 -23.08 14.97
CA MET A 8 -9.15 -22.80 13.52
C MET A 8 -10.38 -23.37 12.80
N ILE A 9 -10.86 -24.56 13.22
CA ILE A 9 -12.10 -25.15 12.71
C ILE A 9 -13.32 -24.34 13.13
N GLN A 10 -13.38 -23.92 14.40
CA GLN A 10 -14.51 -23.13 14.94
C GLN A 10 -14.63 -21.75 14.28
N GLU A 11 -13.50 -21.15 13.88
CA GLU A 11 -13.48 -19.89 13.12
C GLU A 11 -13.75 -20.10 11.61
N GLY A 12 -13.99 -21.34 11.17
CA GLY A 12 -14.34 -21.67 9.79
C GLY A 12 -13.17 -21.54 8.79
N LEU A 13 -11.94 -21.48 9.27
CA LEU A 13 -10.76 -21.28 8.40
C LEU A 13 -10.27 -22.57 7.75
N VAL A 14 -10.49 -23.72 8.38
CA VAL A 14 -9.98 -25.03 7.94
C VAL A 14 -10.96 -26.14 8.30
N SER A 15 -10.90 -27.25 7.57
CA SER A 15 -11.67 -28.46 7.90
C SER A 15 -10.95 -29.33 8.96
N PRO A 16 -11.65 -30.27 9.61
CA PRO A 16 -11.01 -31.27 10.47
C PRO A 16 -9.93 -32.10 9.76
N GLY A 17 -10.13 -32.40 8.47
CA GLY A 17 -9.16 -33.13 7.65
C GLY A 17 -7.84 -32.37 7.46
N ASP A 18 -7.94 -31.06 7.20
CA ASP A 18 -6.80 -30.15 7.07
C ASP A 18 -5.97 -30.10 8.36
N VAL A 19 -6.65 -30.00 9.51
CA VAL A 19 -5.99 -30.02 10.82
C VAL A 19 -5.30 -31.35 11.08
N SER A 20 -5.91 -32.48 10.70
CA SER A 20 -5.29 -33.80 10.86
C SER A 20 -4.00 -33.91 10.04
N LEU A 21 -4.05 -33.50 8.76
CA LEU A 21 -2.89 -33.47 7.88
C LEU A 21 -1.76 -32.60 8.46
N ALA A 22 -2.09 -31.39 8.91
CA ALA A 22 -1.11 -30.48 9.49
C ALA A 22 -0.50 -31.01 10.80
N LEU A 23 -1.28 -31.72 11.63
CA LEU A 23 -0.78 -32.39 12.84
C LEU A 23 0.18 -33.54 12.51
N ASP A 24 -0.08 -34.30 11.45
CA ASP A 24 0.82 -35.38 11.03
C ASP A 24 2.15 -34.84 10.48
N ILE A 25 2.11 -33.74 9.72
CA ILE A 25 3.32 -32.99 9.34
C ILE A 25 4.06 -32.48 10.58
N GLN A 26 3.32 -31.90 11.54
CA GLN A 26 3.91 -31.40 12.79
C GLN A 26 4.64 -32.51 13.58
N LYS A 27 4.05 -33.72 13.66
CA LYS A 27 4.67 -34.89 14.31
C LYS A 27 5.93 -35.33 13.55
N LYS A 28 5.87 -35.45 12.23
CA LYS A 28 7.02 -35.81 11.38
C LYS A 28 8.17 -34.80 11.50
N ASN A 29 7.86 -33.51 11.58
CA ASN A 29 8.87 -32.47 11.77
C ASN A 29 9.57 -32.56 13.13
N LYS A 30 8.85 -33.00 14.18
CA LYS A 30 9.43 -33.23 15.51
C LYS A 30 10.32 -34.47 15.53
N SER A 31 9.93 -35.56 14.87
CA SER A 31 10.72 -36.79 14.84
C SER A 31 12.00 -36.66 14.01
N ASN A 32 11.97 -35.87 12.93
CA ASN A 32 13.08 -35.77 11.99
C ASN A 32 14.11 -34.69 12.34
N GLY A 33 13.97 -34.01 13.49
CA GLY A 33 14.94 -32.99 13.92
C GLY A 33 15.11 -31.80 12.96
N PHE A 34 14.14 -31.56 12.07
CA PHE A 34 14.21 -30.46 11.10
C PHE A 34 14.34 -29.14 11.85
N LYS A 35 15.51 -28.50 11.73
CA LYS A 35 15.83 -27.21 12.37
C LYS A 35 15.14 -26.00 11.71
N HIS A 36 14.50 -26.19 10.56
CA HIS A 36 14.07 -25.10 9.67
C HIS A 36 12.59 -25.13 9.25
N GLY A 37 11.75 -26.01 9.84
CA GLY A 37 10.30 -25.99 9.63
C GLY A 37 9.58 -25.44 10.87
N SER A 38 8.59 -24.55 10.70
CA SER A 38 7.82 -24.07 11.84
C SER A 38 7.09 -25.24 12.51
N HIS A 39 7.38 -25.47 13.79
CA HIS A 39 6.69 -26.48 14.59
C HIS A 39 5.30 -26.03 15.02
N LEU A 40 4.88 -24.81 14.69
CA LEU A 40 3.59 -24.27 15.09
C LEU A 40 2.53 -24.69 14.07
N LEU A 41 1.45 -25.31 14.57
CA LEU A 41 0.36 -25.82 13.73
C LEU A 41 -0.16 -24.74 12.76
N GLY A 42 -0.37 -23.52 13.26
CA GLY A 42 -0.83 -22.39 12.45
C GLY A 42 0.09 -22.07 11.27
N MET A 43 1.41 -22.16 11.45
CA MET A 43 2.35 -21.92 10.36
C MET A 43 2.43 -23.07 9.37
N ILE A 44 2.24 -24.30 9.82
CA ILE A 44 2.11 -25.45 8.90
C ILE A 44 0.87 -25.25 8.02
N LEU A 45 -0.25 -24.80 8.59
CA LEU A 45 -1.44 -24.45 7.82
C LEU A 45 -1.17 -23.34 6.80
N CYS A 46 -0.38 -22.31 7.16
CA CYS A 46 0.09 -21.31 6.20
C CYS A 46 0.95 -21.89 5.08
N GLN A 47 1.87 -22.80 5.40
CA GLN A 47 2.75 -23.45 4.41
C GLN A 47 1.97 -24.33 3.43
N LEU A 48 0.86 -24.91 3.87
CA LEU A 48 -0.09 -25.65 3.03
C LEU A 48 -1.03 -24.74 2.23
N ASN A 49 -0.89 -23.41 2.33
CA ASN A 49 -1.78 -22.40 1.74
C ASN A 49 -3.26 -22.57 2.14
N LEU A 50 -3.53 -23.16 3.30
CA LEU A 50 -4.90 -23.34 3.81
C LEU A 50 -5.43 -22.08 4.49
N ILE A 51 -4.53 -21.31 5.10
CA ILE A 51 -4.80 -20.01 5.70
C ILE A 51 -3.65 -19.06 5.40
N THR A 52 -3.87 -17.76 5.52
CA THR A 52 -2.83 -16.74 5.45
C THR A 52 -2.15 -16.54 6.81
N PRO A 53 -0.89 -16.06 6.84
CA PRO A 53 -0.24 -15.69 8.10
C PRO A 53 -1.02 -14.65 8.91
N LEU A 54 -1.75 -13.77 8.24
CA LEU A 54 -2.57 -12.73 8.85
C LEU A 54 -3.81 -13.31 9.55
N GLU A 55 -4.50 -14.24 8.91
CA GLU A 55 -5.63 -14.98 9.53
C GLU A 55 -5.16 -15.80 10.73
N ASN A 56 -4.03 -16.51 10.58
CA ASN A 56 -3.42 -17.25 11.68
C ASN A 56 -3.12 -16.33 12.87
N PHE A 57 -2.44 -15.20 12.63
CA PHE A 57 -2.13 -14.23 13.67
C PHE A 57 -3.38 -13.71 14.37
N TYR A 58 -4.40 -13.33 13.59
CA TYR A 58 -5.64 -12.80 14.14
C TYR A 58 -6.36 -13.80 15.05
N VAL A 59 -6.54 -15.04 14.58
CA VAL A 59 -7.25 -16.07 15.36
C VAL A 59 -6.49 -16.40 16.63
N LEU A 60 -5.16 -16.58 16.55
CA LEU A 60 -4.35 -16.84 17.72
C LEU A 60 -4.39 -15.69 18.72
N LYS A 61 -4.40 -14.43 18.25
CA LYS A 61 -4.50 -13.25 19.10
C LYS A 61 -5.87 -13.13 19.76
N LYS A 62 -6.96 -13.31 18.99
CA LYS A 62 -8.36 -13.28 19.47
C LYS A 62 -8.61 -14.29 20.58
N HIS A 63 -7.97 -15.46 20.51
CA HIS A 63 -8.14 -16.54 21.49
C HIS A 63 -7.03 -16.62 22.54
N HIS A 64 -6.17 -15.60 22.64
CA HIS A 64 -5.04 -15.55 23.59
C HIS A 64 -4.11 -16.80 23.50
N LYS A 65 -3.92 -17.31 22.29
CA LYS A 65 -3.02 -18.44 21.96
C LYS A 65 -1.75 -18.04 21.23
N LEU A 66 -1.59 -16.75 20.94
CA LEU A 66 -0.40 -16.24 20.29
C LEU A 66 0.81 -16.36 21.23
N ILE A 67 1.84 -17.07 20.80
CA ILE A 67 3.11 -17.17 21.52
C ILE A 67 3.83 -15.83 21.37
N SER A 68 4.27 -15.23 22.48
CA SER A 68 5.00 -13.97 22.41
C SER A 68 6.44 -14.19 21.90
N VAL A 69 7.02 -13.14 21.31
CA VAL A 69 8.43 -13.15 20.89
C VAL A 69 9.35 -13.43 22.09
N MET A 70 9.02 -12.93 23.28
CA MET A 70 9.79 -13.18 24.50
C MET A 70 9.77 -14.65 24.88
N ASP A 71 8.60 -15.30 24.88
CA ASP A 71 8.47 -16.72 25.20
C ASP A 71 9.30 -17.55 24.23
N ARG A 72 9.20 -17.23 22.93
CA ARG A 72 9.94 -17.95 21.89
C ARG A 72 11.45 -17.77 21.99
N LEU A 73 11.93 -16.60 22.40
CA LEU A 73 13.35 -16.35 22.66
C LEU A 73 13.86 -17.10 23.90
N CYS A 74 13.01 -17.27 24.92
CA CYS A 74 13.34 -18.06 26.11
C CYS A 74 13.44 -19.56 25.82
N GLU A 75 12.51 -20.11 25.02
CA GLU A 75 12.54 -21.54 24.61
C GLU A 75 13.85 -21.92 23.91
N GLY A 76 14.42 -21.02 23.12
CA GLY A 76 15.68 -21.22 22.42
C GLY A 76 16.94 -21.06 23.26
N LYS A 77 16.82 -20.90 24.59
CA LYS A 77 17.91 -20.54 25.52
C LYS A 77 18.73 -19.32 25.06
N THR A 78 18.13 -18.46 24.24
CA THR A 78 18.82 -17.31 23.63
C THR A 78 18.95 -16.16 24.63
N ALA A 79 17.96 -16.01 25.51
CA ALA A 79 18.00 -15.08 26.64
C ALA A 79 17.10 -15.59 27.78
N THR A 80 17.43 -15.21 29.01
CA THR A 80 16.59 -15.50 30.18
C THR A 80 15.41 -14.55 30.25
N ARG A 81 14.30 -14.99 30.84
CA ARG A 81 13.09 -14.18 31.01
C ARG A 81 13.38 -12.88 31.75
N SER A 82 14.08 -12.96 32.89
CA SER A 82 14.46 -11.80 33.69
C SER A 82 15.25 -10.77 32.90
N ARG A 83 16.18 -11.21 32.03
CA ARG A 83 16.94 -10.31 31.15
C ARG A 83 16.03 -9.63 30.13
N LEU A 84 15.14 -10.39 29.46
CA LEU A 84 14.23 -9.84 28.46
C LEU A 84 13.21 -8.85 29.05
N GLU A 85 12.70 -9.09 30.26
CA GLU A 85 11.81 -8.13 30.95
C GLU A 85 12.52 -6.81 31.25
N LYS A 86 13.78 -6.85 31.73
CA LYS A 86 14.57 -5.63 31.94
C LYS A 86 14.79 -4.85 30.65
N ILE A 87 15.08 -5.57 29.55
CA ILE A 87 15.25 -4.98 28.22
C ILE A 87 13.95 -4.35 27.74
N LYS A 88 12.82 -5.04 27.92
CA LYS A 88 11.50 -4.54 27.54
C LYS A 88 11.16 -3.26 28.30
N ALA A 89 11.35 -3.23 29.62
CA ALA A 89 11.15 -2.04 30.42
C ALA A 89 12.08 -0.88 30.00
N GLU A 90 13.31 -1.16 29.56
CA GLU A 90 14.19 -0.14 28.99
C GLU A 90 13.69 0.38 27.64
N ALA A 91 13.23 -0.51 26.75
CA ALA A 91 12.68 -0.14 25.45
C ALA A 91 11.44 0.76 25.59
N GLU A 92 10.55 0.40 26.52
CA GLU A 92 9.35 1.20 26.87
C GLU A 92 9.72 2.59 27.37
N ARG A 93 10.68 2.70 28.31
CA ARG A 93 11.18 4.01 28.79
C ARG A 93 11.74 4.90 27.68
N LYS A 94 12.30 4.28 26.63
CA LYS A 94 12.86 4.99 25.47
C LYS A 94 11.86 5.20 24.34
N ALA A 95 10.61 4.72 24.50
CA ALA A 95 9.59 4.71 23.45
C ALA A 95 10.09 4.07 22.14
N ILE A 96 10.80 2.94 22.25
CA ILE A 96 11.28 2.14 21.11
C ILE A 96 10.56 0.79 21.16
N PRO A 97 9.98 0.30 20.04
CA PRO A 97 9.38 -1.03 19.99
C PRO A 97 10.35 -2.12 20.41
N PHE A 98 9.90 -3.09 21.21
CA PHE A 98 10.76 -4.10 21.84
C PHE A 98 11.64 -4.86 20.83
N ILE A 99 11.08 -5.30 19.71
CA ILE A 99 11.83 -6.00 18.65
C ILE A 99 12.90 -5.10 18.03
N SER A 100 12.56 -3.85 17.75
CA SER A 100 13.51 -2.86 17.24
C SER A 100 14.63 -2.62 18.24
N PHE A 101 14.32 -2.54 19.53
CA PHE A 101 15.32 -2.39 20.57
C PHE A 101 16.29 -3.58 20.62
N LEU A 102 15.78 -4.81 20.48
CA LEU A 102 16.62 -6.01 20.39
C LEU A 102 17.56 -5.99 19.18
N LEU A 103 17.08 -5.52 18.02
CA LEU A 103 17.87 -5.40 16.79
C LEU A 103 18.96 -4.34 16.92
N GLU A 104 18.58 -3.13 17.34
CA GLU A 104 19.47 -1.97 17.40
C GLU A 104 20.57 -2.15 18.45
N LYS A 105 20.25 -2.78 19.59
CA LYS A 105 21.22 -3.08 20.64
C LYS A 105 21.97 -4.39 20.42
N GLN A 106 21.68 -5.11 19.33
CA GLN A 106 22.30 -6.40 19.00
C GLN A 106 22.26 -7.40 20.17
N ILE A 107 21.21 -7.34 20.98
CA ILE A 107 21.04 -8.19 22.17
C ILE A 107 20.88 -9.65 21.74
N ILE A 108 20.23 -9.85 20.60
CA ILE A 108 20.00 -11.13 19.95
C ILE A 108 20.56 -11.03 18.52
N PRO A 109 21.27 -12.05 18.00
CA PRO A 109 21.73 -12.04 16.62
C PRO A 109 20.57 -11.81 15.64
N LYS A 110 20.78 -10.94 14.64
CA LYS A 110 19.74 -10.58 13.65
C LYS A 110 19.12 -11.80 12.98
N ALA A 111 19.94 -12.76 12.55
CA ALA A 111 19.48 -14.00 11.92
C ALA A 111 18.53 -14.80 12.84
N ARG A 112 18.83 -14.83 14.15
CA ARG A 112 17.98 -15.51 15.13
C ARG A 112 16.66 -14.79 15.32
N LEU A 113 16.66 -13.45 15.42
CA LEU A 113 15.42 -12.71 15.55
C LEU A 113 14.56 -12.80 14.29
N GLN A 114 15.17 -12.72 13.11
CA GLN A 114 14.48 -12.95 11.83
C GLN A 114 13.80 -14.32 11.80
N GLN A 115 14.50 -15.38 12.22
CA GLN A 115 13.90 -16.71 12.32
C GLN A 115 12.71 -16.73 13.30
N VAL A 116 12.85 -16.12 14.48
CA VAL A 116 11.76 -16.06 15.47
C VAL A 116 10.53 -15.33 14.92
N LEU A 117 10.72 -14.17 14.27
CA LEU A 117 9.62 -13.41 13.69
C LEU A 117 8.94 -14.18 12.56
N PHE A 118 9.71 -14.82 11.70
CA PHE A 118 9.17 -15.64 10.61
C PHE A 118 8.41 -16.87 11.15
N ASP A 119 8.97 -17.57 12.13
CA ASP A 119 8.37 -18.74 12.76
C ASP A 119 7.03 -18.41 13.45
N LEU A 120 6.89 -17.20 14.00
CA LEU A 120 5.70 -16.78 14.73
C LEU A 120 4.65 -16.15 13.83
N PHE A 121 5.07 -15.37 12.82
CA PHE A 121 4.17 -14.48 12.09
C PHE A 121 4.14 -14.73 10.58
N GLY A 122 5.03 -15.57 10.04
CA GLY A 122 5.20 -15.75 8.59
C GLY A 122 5.72 -14.50 7.85
N THR A 123 6.13 -13.48 8.60
CA THR A 123 6.50 -12.16 8.08
C THR A 123 8.02 -11.98 8.14
N PRO A 124 8.70 -11.66 7.03
CA PRO A 124 10.15 -11.54 7.01
C PRO A 124 10.62 -10.23 7.68
N LEU A 125 11.86 -10.25 8.20
CA LEU A 125 12.59 -9.05 8.61
C LEU A 125 13.44 -8.54 7.45
N ARG A 126 13.33 -7.25 7.11
CA ARG A 126 14.05 -6.59 6.01
C ARG A 126 14.66 -5.27 6.49
N SER A 127 15.73 -4.82 5.83
CA SER A 127 16.14 -3.42 5.95
C SER A 127 15.37 -2.60 4.92
N VAL A 128 15.04 -1.35 5.25
CA VAL A 128 14.43 -0.44 4.26
C VAL A 128 15.42 -0.09 3.14
N SER A 129 16.73 -0.14 3.41
CA SER A 129 17.77 0.05 2.39
C SER A 129 17.71 -0.98 1.26
N ASP A 130 17.10 -2.15 1.51
CA ASP A 130 16.91 -3.19 0.49
C ASP A 130 15.75 -2.85 -0.48
N ILE A 131 15.01 -1.76 -0.22
CA ILE A 131 13.79 -1.40 -0.94
C ILE A 131 14.04 -0.15 -1.78
N LEU A 132 13.84 -0.29 -3.10
CA LEU A 132 13.90 0.83 -4.03
C LEU A 132 12.63 1.67 -3.90
N PHE A 133 12.78 2.87 -3.34
CA PHE A 133 11.70 3.83 -3.25
C PHE A 133 11.52 4.58 -4.56
N ASP A 134 10.40 4.31 -5.24
CA ASP A 134 9.97 5.09 -6.39
C ASP A 134 9.21 6.33 -5.93
N GLN A 135 9.78 7.50 -6.20
CA GLN A 135 9.22 8.78 -5.81
C GLN A 135 7.92 9.11 -6.55
N THR A 136 7.65 8.47 -7.69
CA THR A 136 6.41 8.64 -8.45
C THR A 136 5.20 8.05 -7.72
N CYS A 137 5.38 6.90 -7.05
CA CYS A 137 4.33 6.24 -6.25
C CYS A 137 4.12 6.86 -4.87
N ARG A 138 4.88 7.91 -4.49
CA ARG A 138 4.79 8.54 -3.17
C ARG A 138 3.36 8.95 -2.82
N LYS A 139 2.62 9.55 -3.77
CA LYS A 139 1.24 10.02 -3.53
C LYS A 139 0.32 8.85 -3.16
N ASP A 140 0.45 7.72 -3.85
CA ASP A 140 -0.38 6.53 -3.63
C ASP A 140 -0.07 5.88 -2.29
N LEU A 141 1.22 5.78 -1.95
CA LEU A 141 1.67 5.27 -0.64
C LEU A 141 1.10 6.12 0.51
N ILE A 142 1.17 7.45 0.40
CA ILE A 142 0.63 8.39 1.40
C ILE A 142 -0.90 8.34 1.47
N ALA A 143 -1.58 8.08 0.36
CA ALA A 143 -3.05 7.98 0.33
C ALA A 143 -3.56 6.77 1.14
N VAL A 144 -2.77 5.70 1.20
CA VAL A 144 -3.12 4.49 1.97
C VAL A 144 -2.78 4.66 3.45
N ILE A 145 -1.58 5.16 3.74
CA ILE A 145 -1.11 5.42 5.10
C ILE A 145 -0.62 6.86 5.14
N ASP A 146 -1.40 7.73 5.78
CA ASP A 146 -1.00 9.12 5.95
C ASP A 146 0.10 9.28 7.01
N ARG A 147 0.61 10.51 7.11
CA ARG A 147 1.68 10.88 8.03
C ARG A 147 1.34 10.59 9.50
N GLU A 148 0.15 10.98 9.94
CA GLU A 148 -0.25 10.86 11.35
C GLU A 148 -0.46 9.39 11.72
N LEU A 149 -1.10 8.64 10.82
CA LEU A 149 -1.29 7.21 10.96
C LEU A 149 0.06 6.47 11.00
N ALA A 150 0.97 6.78 10.08
CA ALA A 150 2.29 6.18 10.03
C ALA A 150 3.06 6.40 11.33
N LYS A 151 3.01 7.63 11.86
CA LYS A 151 3.67 8.00 13.12
C LYS A 151 3.03 7.32 14.33
N LYS A 152 1.70 7.38 14.45
CA LYS A 152 0.96 6.83 15.59
C LYS A 152 1.13 5.32 15.70
N SER A 153 1.07 4.63 14.57
CA SER A 153 1.14 3.17 14.53
C SER A 153 2.56 2.65 14.31
N SER A 154 3.55 3.49 13.99
CA SER A 154 4.90 3.05 13.57
C SER A 154 4.84 2.02 12.42
N ILE A 155 4.01 2.35 11.43
CA ILE A 155 3.80 1.58 10.20
C ILE A 155 4.16 2.49 9.04
N ILE A 156 4.80 1.98 8.00
CA ILE A 156 5.19 2.81 6.86
C ILE A 156 5.00 2.06 5.54
N PRO A 157 4.34 2.64 4.54
CA PRO A 157 4.26 2.03 3.23
C PRO A 157 5.62 2.22 2.54
N LEU A 158 6.20 1.13 2.05
CA LEU A 158 7.58 1.10 1.56
C LEU A 158 7.67 1.10 0.05
N HIS A 159 6.78 0.34 -0.61
CA HIS A 159 6.84 0.12 -2.04
C HIS A 159 5.46 -0.30 -2.57
N LEU A 160 5.12 0.15 -3.78
CA LEU A 160 3.93 -0.27 -4.51
C LEU A 160 4.37 -0.84 -5.85
N SER A 161 4.03 -2.10 -6.11
CA SER A 161 4.31 -2.78 -7.38
C SER A 161 3.03 -3.42 -7.91
N GLY A 162 2.47 -2.85 -8.98
CA GLY A 162 1.13 -3.20 -9.44
C GLY A 162 0.10 -2.95 -8.33
N ASN A 163 -0.54 -4.00 -7.84
CA ASN A 163 -1.48 -3.94 -6.72
C ASN A 163 -0.86 -4.42 -5.38
N ILE A 164 0.42 -4.76 -5.32
CA ILE A 164 1.06 -5.23 -4.09
C ILE A 164 1.67 -4.05 -3.35
N LEU A 165 1.17 -3.77 -2.15
CA LEU A 165 1.65 -2.70 -1.30
C LEU A 165 2.45 -3.30 -0.13
N THR A 166 3.77 -3.12 -0.20
CA THR A 166 4.69 -3.57 0.86
C THR A 166 4.64 -2.59 2.03
N ILE A 167 4.35 -3.09 3.23
CA ILE A 167 4.25 -2.29 4.45
C ILE A 167 5.34 -2.69 5.45
N GLY A 168 6.11 -1.72 5.91
CA GLY A 168 7.03 -1.85 7.03
C GLY A 168 6.30 -1.76 8.38
N LEU A 169 6.53 -2.76 9.22
CA LEU A 169 6.02 -2.85 10.59
C LEU A 169 7.18 -2.85 11.57
N THR A 170 7.11 -2.05 12.63
CA THR A 170 8.11 -2.10 13.73
C THR A 170 7.65 -2.93 14.93
N ASP A 171 6.38 -3.33 14.94
CA ASP A 171 5.74 -4.09 16.00
C ASP A 171 4.78 -5.14 15.40
N PRO A 172 4.79 -6.41 15.83
CA PRO A 172 3.86 -7.46 15.38
C PRO A 172 2.40 -7.13 15.65
N ASP A 173 2.09 -6.35 16.68
CA ASP A 173 0.70 -6.00 16.97
C ASP A 173 0.05 -5.17 15.85
N ASN A 174 0.87 -4.50 15.05
CA ASN A 174 0.44 -3.77 13.86
C ASN A 174 -0.05 -4.68 12.72
N LEU A 175 0.16 -6.01 12.79
CA LEU A 175 -0.47 -6.92 11.83
C LEU A 175 -1.99 -6.82 11.88
N LEU A 176 -2.60 -6.57 13.05
CA LEU A 176 -4.05 -6.31 13.12
C LEU A 176 -4.47 -5.09 12.30
N PHE A 177 -3.61 -4.08 12.23
CA PHE A 177 -3.87 -2.88 11.45
C PHE A 177 -3.83 -3.17 9.94
N VAL A 178 -2.89 -4.00 9.49
CA VAL A 178 -2.80 -4.43 8.09
C VAL A 178 -4.10 -5.09 7.62
N ARG A 179 -4.72 -5.93 8.47
CA ARG A 179 -6.04 -6.51 8.16
C ARG A 179 -7.13 -5.45 7.94
N ASN A 180 -7.11 -4.36 8.71
CA ASN A 180 -8.07 -3.27 8.52
C ASN A 180 -7.80 -2.50 7.22
N LEU A 181 -6.54 -2.44 6.77
CA LEU A 181 -6.19 -1.87 5.47
C LEU A 181 -6.72 -2.73 4.32
N ASP A 182 -6.64 -4.06 4.40
CA ASP A 182 -7.21 -4.98 3.38
C ASP A 182 -8.70 -4.67 3.14
N LEU A 183 -9.45 -4.37 4.21
CA LEU A 183 -10.87 -4.02 4.11
C LEU A 183 -11.11 -2.63 3.52
N LYS A 184 -10.27 -1.65 3.87
CA LYS A 184 -10.41 -0.25 3.42
C LYS A 184 -9.92 -0.03 2.00
N PHE A 185 -8.93 -0.80 1.57
CA PHE A 185 -8.28 -0.67 0.27
C PHE A 185 -8.21 -2.04 -0.43
N PRO A 186 -9.37 -2.63 -0.80
CA PRO A 186 -9.43 -3.97 -1.37
C PRO A 186 -8.73 -4.09 -2.74
N GLN A 187 -8.43 -2.96 -3.39
CA GLN A 187 -7.62 -2.94 -4.61
C GLN A 187 -6.16 -3.34 -4.36
N TYR A 188 -5.67 -3.25 -3.12
CA TYR A 188 -4.29 -3.60 -2.78
C TYR A 188 -4.21 -4.95 -2.07
N ARG A 189 -3.16 -5.69 -2.41
CA ARG A 189 -2.69 -6.83 -1.64
C ARG A 189 -1.58 -6.34 -0.72
N PHE A 190 -1.83 -6.34 0.58
CA PHE A 190 -0.85 -5.88 1.56
C PHE A 190 0.20 -6.96 1.85
N PHE A 191 1.47 -6.59 1.72
CA PHE A 191 2.61 -7.46 2.01
C PHE A 191 3.39 -6.92 3.22
N PRO A 192 3.09 -7.37 4.44
CA PRO A 192 3.78 -6.89 5.63
C PRO A 192 5.22 -7.40 5.65
N VAL A 193 6.15 -6.54 6.09
CA VAL A 193 7.53 -6.88 6.42
C VAL A 193 7.91 -6.21 7.73
N PHE A 194 8.66 -6.90 8.59
CA PHE A 194 9.24 -6.27 9.75
C PHE A 194 10.45 -5.42 9.35
N ILE A 195 10.56 -4.22 9.93
CA ILE A 195 11.70 -3.31 9.77
C ILE A 195 12.13 -2.80 11.15
N SER A 196 13.38 -2.34 11.28
CA SER A 196 13.81 -1.71 12.53
C SER A 196 13.16 -0.33 12.72
N PHE A 197 13.05 0.12 13.97
CA PHE A 197 12.56 1.48 14.26
C PHE A 197 13.49 2.57 13.72
N SER A 198 14.80 2.29 13.67
CA SER A 198 15.78 3.16 13.00
C SER A 198 15.53 3.25 11.49
N ASP A 199 15.25 2.14 10.82
CA ASP A 199 14.86 2.16 9.39
C ASP A 199 13.58 2.96 9.18
N PHE A 200 12.56 2.74 10.03
CA PHE A 200 11.33 3.53 10.02
C PHE A 200 11.63 5.02 10.16
N LYS A 201 12.42 5.42 11.17
CA LYS A 201 12.79 6.82 11.41
C LYS A 201 13.56 7.43 10.24
N GLY A 202 14.46 6.67 9.61
CA GLY A 202 15.23 7.12 8.46
C GLY A 202 14.37 7.31 7.21
N PHE A 203 13.42 6.40 6.98
CA PHE A 203 12.56 6.44 5.80
C PHE A 203 11.36 7.39 5.93
N TYR A 204 10.84 7.57 7.14
CA TYR A 204 9.71 8.44 7.42
C TYR A 204 9.83 9.86 6.84
N PRO A 205 10.94 10.62 7.01
CA PRO A 205 11.07 11.95 6.41
C PRO A 205 11.23 11.93 4.88
N ILE A 206 11.66 10.80 4.29
CA ILE A 206 11.76 10.63 2.84
C ILE A 206 10.36 10.51 2.25
N LEU A 207 9.48 9.75 2.91
CA LEU A 207 8.10 9.58 2.48
C LEU A 207 7.23 10.79 2.83
N TYR A 208 7.37 11.33 4.05
CA TYR A 208 6.60 12.46 4.58
C TYR A 208 7.48 13.69 4.83
N PRO A 209 7.93 14.40 3.78
CA PRO A 209 8.74 15.60 3.95
C PRO A 209 8.00 16.65 4.77
N LYS A 210 8.73 17.39 5.62
CA LYS A 210 8.16 18.42 6.51
C LYS A 210 7.57 19.62 5.77
N VAL A 211 7.89 19.76 4.49
CA VAL A 211 7.40 20.84 3.64
C VAL A 211 5.93 20.56 3.30
N LYS A 212 5.01 21.37 3.84
CA LYS A 212 3.65 21.46 3.28
C LYS A 212 3.81 21.79 1.80
N PRO A 213 3.29 21.00 0.85
CA PRO A 213 3.09 21.51 -0.50
C PRO A 213 2.27 22.78 -0.31
N THR A 214 2.78 23.91 -0.76
CA THR A 214 2.05 25.18 -0.73
C THR A 214 0.80 24.97 -1.58
N LEU A 215 -0.32 24.67 -0.92
CA LEU A 215 -1.64 24.73 -1.52
C LEU A 215 -1.81 26.17 -1.97
N SER A 216 -1.65 26.40 -3.27
CA SER A 216 -2.13 27.63 -3.89
C SER A 216 -3.62 27.73 -3.55
N ALA A 217 -4.05 28.91 -3.10
CA ALA A 217 -5.40 29.17 -2.61
C ALA A 217 -6.50 28.57 -3.51
N PRO A 218 -7.66 28.18 -2.95
CA PRO A 218 -8.78 27.68 -3.73
C PRO A 218 -9.17 28.72 -4.79
N ILE A 219 -9.04 28.35 -6.06
CA ILE A 219 -9.53 29.16 -7.17
C ILE A 219 -11.06 28.99 -7.16
N LEU A 220 -11.79 30.02 -6.72
CA LEU A 220 -13.21 30.14 -7.00
C LEU A 220 -13.36 30.28 -8.53
N ILE A 221 -13.89 29.26 -9.21
CA ILE A 221 -14.27 29.36 -10.62
C ILE A 221 -15.80 29.43 -10.67
N GLN A 222 -16.31 30.59 -11.08
CA GLN A 222 -17.70 30.77 -11.47
C GLN A 222 -17.98 29.98 -12.75
N HIS A 223 -19.07 29.22 -12.78
CA HIS A 223 -19.51 28.47 -13.96
C HIS A 223 -20.02 29.42 -15.05
N PRO A 224 -19.54 29.31 -16.31
CA PRO A 224 -20.31 29.76 -17.46
C PRO A 224 -21.39 28.72 -17.77
N SER A 225 -22.62 29.19 -17.91
CA SER A 225 -23.81 28.41 -18.23
C SER A 225 -23.84 27.98 -19.70
N THR A 226 -24.50 26.83 -19.92
CA THR A 226 -25.04 26.25 -21.16
C THR A 226 -24.12 25.50 -22.12
N ALA A 227 -24.54 24.24 -22.34
CA ALA A 227 -24.08 23.30 -23.34
C ALA A 227 -24.39 23.74 -24.78
N LYS A 228 -23.37 23.71 -25.64
CA LYS A 228 -23.44 23.42 -27.08
C LYS A 228 -22.15 22.68 -27.44
N SER A 229 -22.27 21.67 -28.30
CA SER A 229 -21.20 20.83 -28.88
C SER A 229 -19.82 21.48 -28.78
N ALA A 230 -19.06 21.09 -27.76
CA ALA A 230 -17.76 21.68 -27.51
C ALA A 230 -16.76 21.09 -28.51
N GLY A 231 -16.29 21.94 -29.42
CA GLY A 231 -15.14 21.63 -30.25
C GLY A 231 -13.89 21.31 -29.41
N PRO A 232 -12.79 20.91 -30.06
CA PRO A 232 -11.56 20.59 -29.36
C PRO A 232 -11.05 21.79 -28.53
N GLU A 233 -10.61 21.50 -27.32
CA GLU A 233 -9.93 22.46 -26.45
C GLU A 233 -8.47 22.60 -26.91
N ALA A 234 -8.13 23.77 -27.44
CA ALA A 234 -6.77 24.08 -27.89
C ALA A 234 -5.91 24.51 -26.69
N ILE A 235 -5.06 23.62 -26.22
CA ILE A 235 -4.17 23.86 -25.08
C ILE A 235 -2.78 24.20 -25.61
N SER A 236 -2.26 25.38 -25.23
CA SER A 236 -0.93 25.87 -25.60
C SER A 236 -0.02 26.02 -24.38
N ASN A 237 -0.61 26.13 -23.19
CA ASN A 237 0.13 26.08 -21.93
C ASN A 237 -0.74 25.47 -20.82
N PRO A 238 -0.57 24.19 -20.48
CA PRO A 238 -1.42 23.52 -19.48
C PRO A 238 -1.33 24.13 -18.08
N LYS A 239 -0.32 24.97 -17.78
CA LYS A 239 -0.25 25.70 -16.51
C LYS A 239 -1.15 26.94 -16.47
N LEU A 240 -1.36 27.58 -17.61
CA LEU A 240 -2.19 28.79 -17.74
C LEU A 240 -3.62 28.44 -18.17
N ASP A 241 -3.77 27.39 -18.98
CA ASP A 241 -5.02 26.94 -19.57
C ASP A 241 -5.87 26.05 -18.62
N LYS A 242 -5.80 26.30 -17.31
CA LYS A 242 -6.46 25.48 -16.28
C LYS A 242 -7.98 25.38 -16.49
N HIS A 243 -8.60 26.45 -16.98
CA HIS A 243 -10.03 26.50 -17.26
C HIS A 243 -10.42 25.60 -18.45
N LEU A 244 -9.58 25.52 -19.49
CA LEU A 244 -9.78 24.61 -20.63
C LEU A 244 -9.70 23.15 -20.18
N ILE A 245 -8.72 22.83 -19.34
CA ILE A 245 -8.54 21.49 -18.74
C ILE A 245 -9.76 21.12 -17.88
N ALA A 246 -10.28 22.06 -17.08
CA ALA A 246 -11.47 21.83 -16.27
C ALA A 246 -12.72 21.58 -17.13
N ARG A 247 -12.90 22.31 -18.24
CA ARG A 247 -14.00 22.03 -19.19
C ARG A 247 -13.87 20.65 -19.82
N LEU A 248 -12.66 20.28 -20.24
CA LEU A 248 -12.38 18.96 -20.80
C LEU A 248 -12.63 17.83 -19.78
N PHE A 249 -12.33 18.06 -18.50
CA PHE A 249 -12.66 17.13 -17.41
C PHE A 249 -14.16 16.96 -17.22
N ILE A 250 -14.93 18.05 -17.22
CA ILE A 250 -16.40 18.00 -17.12
C ILE A 250 -16.98 17.18 -18.29
N GLN A 251 -16.49 17.40 -19.51
CA GLN A 251 -16.89 16.60 -20.68
C GLN A 251 -16.57 15.11 -20.51
N TYR A 252 -15.38 14.80 -19.99
CA TYR A 252 -14.95 13.43 -19.70
C TYR A 252 -15.84 12.74 -18.67
N GLU A 253 -16.05 13.36 -17.50
CA GLU A 253 -16.89 12.78 -16.45
C GLU A 253 -18.35 12.66 -16.91
N THR A 254 -18.86 13.63 -17.68
CA THR A 254 -20.23 13.57 -18.22
C THR A 254 -20.42 12.39 -19.15
N LEU A 255 -19.47 12.13 -20.06
CA LEU A 255 -19.51 10.96 -20.93
C LEU A 255 -19.28 9.64 -20.17
N ARG A 256 -18.52 9.66 -19.08
CA ARG A 256 -18.25 8.47 -18.26
C ARG A 256 -19.43 8.10 -17.34
N LEU A 257 -20.13 9.10 -16.80
CA LEU A 257 -21.19 8.93 -15.80
C LEU A 257 -22.61 9.06 -16.37
N GLY A 258 -22.76 9.57 -17.59
CA GLY A 258 -24.06 9.86 -18.21
C GLY A 258 -24.77 11.10 -17.66
N HIS A 259 -24.13 11.88 -16.77
CA HIS A 259 -24.64 13.12 -16.19
C HIS A 259 -23.48 14.01 -15.73
N GLU A 260 -23.73 15.32 -15.56
CA GLU A 260 -22.70 16.24 -15.10
C GLU A 260 -22.25 15.92 -13.66
N PRO A 261 -20.92 15.97 -13.39
CA PRO A 261 -20.38 15.71 -12.07
C PRO A 261 -20.76 16.82 -11.07
N ARG A 262 -21.19 16.44 -9.86
CA ARG A 262 -21.50 17.40 -8.78
C ARG A 262 -20.21 18.05 -8.24
N ASN A 263 -20.11 19.38 -8.29
CA ASN A 263 -18.89 20.17 -8.07
C ASN A 263 -18.49 20.38 -6.58
N ASN A 264 -19.02 19.58 -5.64
CA ASN A 264 -19.02 19.97 -4.21
C ASN A 264 -18.39 18.92 -3.27
N ASN A 265 -17.58 17.99 -3.76
CA ASN A 265 -16.89 17.01 -2.90
C ASN A 265 -15.37 16.95 -3.14
N GLU A 266 -14.61 16.60 -2.11
CA GLU A 266 -13.14 16.44 -2.19
C GLU A 266 -12.71 15.46 -3.29
N THR A 267 -13.56 14.47 -3.58
CA THR A 267 -13.38 13.48 -4.65
C THR A 267 -13.41 14.11 -6.06
N TYR A 268 -14.20 15.17 -6.28
CA TYR A 268 -14.25 15.91 -7.55
C TYR A 268 -12.94 16.66 -7.78
N ASN A 269 -12.48 17.40 -6.77
CA ASN A 269 -11.23 18.15 -6.83
C ASN A 269 -10.03 17.24 -7.06
N TYR A 270 -10.01 16.08 -6.40
CA TYR A 270 -8.98 15.06 -6.59
C TYR A 270 -8.95 14.52 -8.03
N ARG A 271 -10.11 14.15 -8.58
CA ARG A 271 -10.21 13.64 -9.96
C ARG A 271 -9.87 14.70 -11.00
N LEU A 272 -10.28 15.95 -10.80
CA LEU A 272 -9.91 17.07 -11.65
C LEU A 272 -8.39 17.28 -11.65
N ALA A 273 -7.74 17.16 -10.48
CA ALA A 273 -6.29 17.27 -10.38
C ALA A 273 -5.56 16.14 -11.13
N LEU A 274 -6.00 14.89 -10.99
CA LEU A 274 -5.44 13.76 -11.74
C LEU A 274 -5.63 13.93 -13.25
N PHE A 275 -6.81 14.38 -13.67
CA PHE A 275 -7.09 14.66 -15.08
C PHE A 275 -6.19 15.78 -15.62
N ALA A 276 -5.97 16.84 -14.83
CA ALA A 276 -5.07 17.92 -15.21
C ALA A 276 -3.60 17.47 -15.32
N ASP A 277 -3.15 16.58 -14.43
CA ASP A 277 -1.83 15.96 -14.50
C ASP A 277 -1.70 15.14 -15.79
N PHE A 278 -2.69 14.30 -16.10
CA PHE A 278 -2.74 13.52 -17.33
C PHE A 278 -2.68 14.38 -18.60
N ILE A 279 -3.47 15.47 -18.68
CA ILE A 279 -3.46 16.36 -19.85
C ILE A 279 -2.11 17.05 -20.00
N ARG A 280 -1.51 17.48 -18.90
CA ARG A 280 -0.19 18.12 -18.90
C ARG A 280 0.91 17.18 -19.36
N ASP A 281 0.94 15.95 -18.85
CA ASP A 281 1.92 14.95 -19.25
C ASP A 281 1.75 14.57 -20.73
N SER A 282 0.50 14.39 -21.16
CA SER A 282 0.15 14.14 -22.56
C SER A 282 0.61 15.28 -23.46
N TYR A 283 0.36 16.53 -23.06
CA TYR A 283 0.80 17.73 -23.78
C TYR A 283 2.31 17.75 -23.95
N TYR A 284 3.09 17.57 -22.87
CA TYR A 284 4.56 17.62 -22.97
C TYR A 284 5.14 16.47 -23.79
N LYS A 285 4.56 15.26 -23.70
CA LYS A 285 4.97 14.13 -24.55
C LYS A 285 4.70 14.41 -26.02
N ILE A 286 3.52 14.92 -26.37
CA ILE A 286 3.15 15.17 -27.76
C ILE A 286 3.92 16.35 -28.33
N THR A 287 4.11 17.43 -27.57
CA THR A 287 4.90 18.59 -28.03
C THR A 287 6.37 18.22 -28.24
N ALA A 288 6.95 17.38 -27.37
CA ALA A 288 8.31 16.85 -27.55
C ALA A 288 8.45 15.99 -28.82
N GLN A 289 7.44 15.19 -29.17
CA GLN A 289 7.47 14.31 -30.34
C GLN A 289 7.11 15.01 -31.65
N SER A 290 6.19 15.97 -31.61
CA SER A 290 5.63 16.60 -32.81
C SER A 290 6.23 17.96 -33.12
N GLY A 291 6.93 18.60 -32.17
CA GLY A 291 7.40 19.98 -32.28
C GLY A 291 6.30 21.04 -32.24
N CYS A 292 5.02 20.63 -32.18
CA CYS A 292 3.89 21.53 -32.16
C CYS A 292 3.71 22.14 -30.76
N LYS A 293 3.40 23.44 -30.69
CA LYS A 293 3.21 24.18 -29.42
C LYS A 293 1.75 24.23 -28.96
N THR A 294 0.81 23.75 -29.77
CA THR A 294 -0.61 23.76 -29.46
C THR A 294 -1.21 22.40 -29.76
N ILE A 295 -1.84 21.80 -28.76
CA ILE A 295 -2.46 20.48 -28.88
C ILE A 295 -3.96 20.64 -28.68
N HIS A 296 -4.73 20.09 -29.62
CA HIS A 296 -6.18 20.01 -29.56
C HIS A 296 -6.58 18.75 -28.81
N PHE A 297 -7.20 18.92 -27.64
CA PHE A 297 -7.77 17.84 -26.86
C PHE A 297 -9.28 17.78 -27.02
N TYR A 298 -9.85 16.58 -27.12
CA TYR A 298 -11.30 16.39 -27.12
C TYR A 298 -11.66 15.06 -26.50
N VAL A 299 -12.90 14.94 -26.03
CA VAL A 299 -13.43 13.70 -25.46
C VAL A 299 -14.46 13.10 -26.40
N ARG A 300 -14.41 11.79 -26.62
CA ARG A 300 -15.47 11.04 -27.32
C ARG A 300 -15.78 9.72 -26.64
N GLN A 301 -16.93 9.14 -26.94
CA GLN A 301 -17.26 7.78 -26.52
C GLN A 301 -16.82 6.79 -27.60
N GLN A 302 -16.07 5.76 -27.23
CA GLN A 302 -15.62 4.70 -28.13
C GLN A 302 -15.69 3.37 -27.39
N GLY A 303 -16.41 2.39 -27.94
CA GLY A 303 -16.60 1.08 -27.30
C GLY A 303 -17.25 1.17 -25.91
N GLY A 304 -18.20 2.10 -25.72
CA GLY A 304 -18.88 2.32 -24.43
C GLY A 304 -18.05 3.06 -23.37
N ARG A 305 -16.80 3.45 -23.67
CA ARG A 305 -15.92 4.17 -22.72
C ARG A 305 -15.67 5.60 -23.18
N ALA A 306 -15.59 6.53 -22.22
CA ALA A 306 -15.14 7.89 -22.48
C ALA A 306 -13.63 7.91 -22.74
N MET A 307 -13.20 8.61 -23.79
CA MET A 307 -11.82 8.63 -24.27
C MET A 307 -11.35 10.05 -24.51
N VAL A 308 -10.14 10.39 -24.03
CA VAL A 308 -9.47 11.65 -24.36
C VAL A 308 -8.57 11.43 -25.57
N ILE A 309 -8.68 12.30 -26.55
CA ILE A 309 -7.89 12.25 -27.78
C ILE A 309 -7.16 13.57 -27.95
N ALA A 310 -5.92 13.49 -28.42
CA ALA A 310 -5.08 14.64 -28.65
C ALA A 310 -4.59 14.67 -30.10
N LYS A 311 -4.58 15.88 -30.68
CA LYS A 311 -4.06 16.13 -32.03
C LYS A 311 -3.21 17.39 -32.04
N PRO A 312 -1.97 17.35 -32.56
CA PRO A 312 -1.20 18.57 -32.84
C PRO A 312 -1.96 19.50 -33.79
N ALA A 313 -2.03 20.79 -33.48
CA ALA A 313 -2.80 21.77 -34.26
C ALA A 313 -2.33 21.86 -35.73
N ASP A 314 -1.03 21.74 -35.97
CA ASP A 314 -0.41 21.89 -37.30
C ASP A 314 -0.68 20.71 -38.26
N LYS A 315 -1.12 19.55 -37.74
CA LYS A 315 -1.42 18.34 -38.54
C LYS A 315 -2.90 18.21 -38.91
N SER A 316 -3.72 19.21 -38.58
CA SER A 316 -5.17 19.20 -38.85
C SER A 316 -5.56 19.26 -40.34
N ARG A 317 -4.62 19.52 -41.26
CA ARG A 317 -4.92 19.62 -42.71
C ARG A 317 -4.88 18.31 -43.50
N ASN A 318 -4.22 17.25 -43.03
CA ASN A 318 -4.08 16.00 -43.80
C ASN A 318 -4.42 14.78 -42.93
N GLY A 319 -5.71 14.41 -42.87
CA GLY A 319 -6.24 13.04 -42.69
C GLY A 319 -5.66 12.09 -41.63
N SER A 320 -4.70 12.48 -40.80
CA SER A 320 -3.99 11.59 -39.90
C SER A 320 -4.87 11.26 -38.70
N GLU A 321 -5.09 9.98 -38.46
CA GLU A 321 -5.79 9.46 -37.30
C GLU A 321 -5.18 10.06 -36.02
N GLY A 322 -6.04 10.58 -35.14
CA GLY A 322 -5.59 11.22 -33.91
C GLY A 322 -4.89 10.21 -33.01
N LEU A 323 -3.89 10.67 -32.26
CA LEU A 323 -3.28 9.83 -31.25
C LEU A 323 -4.31 9.58 -30.14
N VAL A 324 -4.82 8.36 -30.08
CA VAL A 324 -5.68 7.93 -28.99
C VAL A 324 -4.80 7.77 -27.77
N ILE A 325 -4.95 8.64 -26.78
CA ILE A 325 -4.27 8.51 -25.50
C ILE A 325 -5.20 7.68 -24.61
N THR A 326 -5.07 6.35 -24.67
CA THR A 326 -5.89 5.46 -23.86
C THR A 326 -5.57 5.57 -22.36
N SER A 327 -6.66 5.75 -21.60
CA SER A 327 -6.90 5.53 -20.16
C SER A 327 -6.11 6.32 -19.12
N ALA A 328 -6.81 7.23 -18.44
CA ALA A 328 -6.68 7.41 -17.00
C ALA A 328 -7.52 6.30 -16.31
N THR A 329 -6.89 5.16 -16.04
CA THR A 329 -7.44 4.10 -15.17
C THR A 329 -6.46 3.82 -14.05
#